data_AF-A0A074Y7Q4-F1
#
_entry.id   AF-A0A074Y7Q4-F1
#
_cell.length_a   1.000
_cell.length_b   1.000
_cell.length_c   1.000
_cell.angle_alpha   90.00
_cell.angle_beta   90.00
_cell.angle_gamma   90.00
#
_symmetry.space_group_name_H-M   'P 1'
#
loop_
_entity.id
_entity.type
_entity.pdbx_description
1 polymer ?
#
loop_
_entity_poly.entity_id
_entity_poly.type
_entity_poly.pdbx_seq_one_letter_code
_entity_poly.pdbx_strand_id
1 'polypeptide(L)'
;MPFSDNTFPQDIWAEILAFCPQQSLVVLARVSPFLRTQAHTLLLRTVGTKHSIDHNEDFLGIIYNLPVFYQVLTRDDIDWKRLIRVIRLDWLDEPVEEGGKDVLVGKKRPIADHLVFKIALLLSECTRLREFHLNLSSLANVTAMLKDDLPPITSLEFSLPHRYAWEDIYRAFELPVIKRLVMRNILSPDRPAFRFPVPIPDALHDKHDISNVQELYLLESGPLIQAMSPLFRWPKKLKKLDYSPVRSKCEPYWRGILRRTGDISDAVDAAIDVLAPLRLSLQVLKFDLGLGRHWILPFRTGELFQPFVNLSSLDVPVELLLHSRGLSQSRLCYPFYIGLPNSLRQLTLRFTILTSWHPRPSQLDLDADNCLASDPAHRLFDELSMIAMQKEEHFPGLRELTLLADGEKPFLVRCDHVVQSLTDLESSGIHVVQSDWCRRPEEMWI
;
A
#
# COMPACT_ATOMS: atom_id res chain seq x y z
N MET A 1 34.57 -47.07 -36.64
CA MET A 1 33.27 -46.44 -36.29
C MET A 1 33.57 -45.36 -35.27
N PRO A 2 33.29 -44.08 -35.53
CA PRO A 2 33.45 -43.05 -34.51
C PRO A 2 32.29 -43.18 -33.52
N PHE A 3 32.59 -43.12 -32.23
CA PHE A 3 31.60 -42.98 -31.17
C PHE A 3 30.87 -41.65 -31.40
N SER A 4 29.57 -41.68 -31.66
CA SER A 4 28.74 -40.49 -31.50
C SER A 4 28.67 -40.21 -30.01
N ASP A 5 29.28 -39.13 -29.54
CA ASP A 5 29.14 -38.70 -28.15
C ASP A 5 27.63 -38.53 -27.84
N ASN A 6 27.10 -39.43 -27.01
CA ASN A 6 25.76 -39.35 -26.43
C ASN A 6 25.71 -38.12 -25.51
N THR A 7 25.59 -36.94 -26.10
CA THR A 7 25.43 -35.68 -25.40
C THR A 7 23.96 -35.45 -25.16
N PHE A 8 23.61 -35.11 -23.91
CA PHE A 8 22.24 -34.77 -23.54
C PHE A 8 21.75 -33.57 -24.40
N PRO A 9 20.57 -33.64 -25.02
CA PRO A 9 20.12 -32.62 -25.96
C PRO A 9 20.09 -31.22 -25.35
N GLN A 10 20.63 -30.24 -26.09
CA GLN A 10 20.71 -28.85 -25.64
C GLN A 10 19.34 -28.22 -25.40
N ASP A 11 18.34 -28.58 -26.21
CA ASP A 11 16.97 -28.07 -26.07
C ASP A 11 16.34 -28.49 -24.75
N ILE A 12 16.59 -29.74 -24.32
CA ILE A 12 16.11 -30.25 -23.03
C ILE A 12 16.83 -29.53 -21.87
N TRP A 13 18.13 -29.23 -22.01
CA TRP A 13 18.81 -28.38 -21.02
C TRP A 13 18.19 -26.98 -20.91
N ALA A 14 17.82 -26.37 -22.02
CA ALA A 14 17.18 -25.05 -22.01
C ALA A 14 15.82 -25.08 -21.31
N GLU A 15 15.03 -26.15 -21.50
CA GLU A 15 13.78 -26.37 -20.76
C GLU A 15 14.03 -26.59 -19.27
N ILE A 16 14.97 -27.45 -18.89
CA ILE A 16 15.32 -27.70 -17.48
C ILE A 16 15.72 -26.40 -16.79
N LEU A 17 16.56 -25.58 -17.42
CA LEU A 17 16.99 -24.30 -16.87
C LEU A 17 15.82 -23.34 -16.65
N ALA A 18 14.79 -23.36 -17.49
CA ALA A 18 13.63 -22.47 -17.36
C ALA A 18 12.82 -22.70 -16.07
N PHE A 19 12.92 -23.89 -15.46
CA PHE A 19 12.27 -24.23 -14.19
C PHE A 19 13.22 -24.22 -12.98
N CYS A 20 14.51 -23.92 -13.20
CA CYS A 20 15.49 -23.89 -12.12
C CYS A 20 15.32 -22.62 -11.26
N PRO A 21 15.40 -22.74 -9.93
CA PRO A 21 15.44 -21.56 -9.08
C PRO A 21 16.75 -20.79 -9.31
N GLN A 22 16.76 -19.52 -8.91
CA GLN A 22 17.90 -18.62 -9.09
C GLN A 22 19.23 -19.24 -8.64
N GLN A 23 19.27 -19.86 -7.47
CA GLN A 23 20.50 -20.41 -6.91
C GLN A 23 21.08 -21.49 -7.83
N SER A 24 20.22 -22.35 -8.38
CA SER A 24 20.61 -23.38 -9.33
C SER A 24 21.10 -22.79 -10.65
N LEU A 25 20.45 -21.75 -11.17
CA LEU A 25 20.89 -21.05 -12.38
C LEU A 25 22.30 -20.46 -12.21
N VAL A 26 22.59 -19.84 -11.07
CA VAL A 26 23.91 -19.27 -10.77
C VAL A 26 25.00 -20.34 -10.71
N VAL A 27 24.70 -21.51 -10.14
CA VAL A 27 25.63 -22.65 -10.09
C VAL A 27 25.84 -23.22 -11.50
N LEU A 28 24.76 -23.48 -12.24
CA LEU A 28 24.80 -24.06 -13.58
C LEU A 28 25.55 -23.16 -14.58
N ALA A 29 25.50 -21.83 -14.40
CA ALA A 29 26.25 -20.89 -15.22
C ALA A 29 27.79 -21.07 -15.15
N ARG A 30 28.28 -21.78 -14.13
CA ARG A 30 29.71 -22.06 -13.93
C ARG A 30 30.16 -23.39 -14.55
N VAL A 31 29.21 -24.26 -14.92
CA VAL A 31 29.49 -25.64 -15.35
C VAL A 31 30.00 -25.71 -16.78
N SER A 32 29.36 -25.02 -17.73
CA SER A 32 29.75 -25.03 -19.14
C SER A 32 29.43 -23.70 -19.83
N PRO A 33 30.09 -23.38 -20.97
CA PRO A 33 29.78 -22.17 -21.73
C PRO A 33 28.32 -22.12 -22.21
N PHE A 34 27.75 -23.25 -22.63
CA PHE A 34 26.34 -23.32 -23.04
C PHE A 34 25.40 -22.99 -21.88
N LEU A 35 25.59 -23.65 -20.72
CA LEU A 35 24.76 -23.41 -19.54
C LEU A 35 24.93 -21.98 -19.01
N ARG A 36 26.13 -21.40 -19.12
CA ARG A 36 26.38 -19.98 -18.81
C ARG A 36 25.49 -19.06 -19.62
N THR A 37 25.49 -19.20 -20.94
CA THR A 37 24.70 -18.34 -21.82
C THR A 37 23.21 -18.47 -21.55
N GLN A 38 22.70 -19.71 -21.41
CA GLN A 38 21.28 -19.95 -21.14
C GLN A 38 20.86 -19.46 -19.75
N ALA A 39 21.65 -19.74 -18.70
CA ALA A 39 21.36 -19.27 -17.36
C ALA A 39 21.41 -17.74 -17.27
N HIS A 40 22.41 -17.08 -17.87
CA HIS A 40 22.48 -15.61 -17.91
C HIS A 40 21.30 -14.99 -18.65
N THR A 41 20.86 -15.61 -19.74
CA THR A 41 19.66 -15.19 -20.48
C THR A 41 18.43 -15.19 -19.56
N LEU A 42 18.26 -16.22 -18.74
CA LEU A 42 17.15 -16.33 -17.80
C LEU A 42 17.27 -15.35 -16.63
N LEU A 43 18.46 -15.25 -16.03
CA LEU A 43 18.74 -14.31 -14.92
C LEU A 43 18.51 -12.85 -15.34
N LEU A 44 18.77 -12.50 -16.60
CA LEU A 44 18.54 -11.14 -17.12
C LEU A 44 17.09 -10.86 -17.54
N ARG A 45 16.18 -11.85 -17.58
CA ARG A 45 14.78 -11.58 -17.98
C ARG A 45 14.01 -10.77 -16.94
N THR A 46 14.24 -11.08 -15.66
CA THR A 46 13.55 -10.50 -14.51
C THR A 46 14.59 -10.11 -13.48
N VAL A 47 14.85 -8.81 -13.34
CA VAL A 47 15.98 -8.30 -12.55
C VAL A 47 15.49 -7.36 -11.46
N GLY A 48 15.88 -7.60 -10.22
CA GLY A 48 15.55 -6.75 -9.07
C GLY A 48 16.78 -6.36 -8.27
N THR A 49 16.79 -5.21 -7.64
CA THR A 49 17.80 -4.85 -6.64
C THR A 49 17.63 -5.69 -5.37
N LYS A 50 18.71 -6.09 -4.70
CA LYS A 50 18.65 -6.99 -3.51
C LYS A 50 17.68 -6.51 -2.41
N HIS A 51 17.51 -5.21 -2.23
CA HIS A 51 16.64 -4.63 -1.20
C HIS A 51 15.15 -4.67 -1.54
N SER A 52 14.78 -5.13 -2.76
CA SER A 52 13.41 -5.19 -3.26
C SER A 52 12.70 -6.52 -3.02
N ILE A 53 13.30 -7.44 -2.25
CA ILE A 53 12.74 -8.78 -2.04
C ILE A 53 11.65 -8.69 -0.96
N ASP A 54 10.52 -8.07 -1.32
CA ASP A 54 9.24 -8.54 -0.79
C ASP A 54 9.07 -9.98 -1.28
N HIS A 55 8.67 -10.89 -0.39
CA HIS A 55 8.62 -12.34 -0.61
C HIS A 55 7.67 -12.84 -1.72
N ASN A 56 7.14 -11.95 -2.56
CA ASN A 56 6.12 -12.25 -3.58
C ASN A 56 6.57 -11.99 -5.04
N GLU A 57 7.78 -11.49 -5.31
CA GLU A 57 8.27 -11.27 -6.68
C GLU A 57 9.41 -12.24 -7.05
N ASP A 58 9.16 -13.13 -8.03
CA ASP A 58 10.09 -14.15 -8.53
C ASP A 58 11.22 -13.53 -9.40
N PHE A 59 12.04 -12.65 -8.84
CA PHE A 59 13.21 -12.13 -9.55
C PHE A 59 14.30 -13.21 -9.64
N LEU A 60 14.56 -13.69 -10.85
CA LEU A 60 15.70 -14.57 -11.11
C LEU A 60 17.05 -13.84 -11.01
N GLY A 61 17.14 -12.60 -11.50
CA GLY A 61 18.34 -11.78 -11.43
C GLY A 61 18.33 -10.84 -10.22
N ILE A 62 19.39 -10.85 -9.41
CA ILE A 62 19.57 -9.89 -8.31
C ILE A 62 20.73 -8.95 -8.62
N ILE A 63 20.46 -7.65 -8.61
CA ILE A 63 21.45 -6.58 -8.64
C ILE A 63 21.95 -6.35 -7.21
N TYR A 64 23.14 -6.85 -6.94
CA TYR A 64 23.85 -6.60 -5.68
C TYR A 64 24.58 -5.26 -5.66
N ASN A 65 24.97 -4.76 -6.84
CA ASN A 65 25.82 -3.58 -6.97
C ASN A 65 25.50 -2.85 -8.28
N LEU A 66 24.94 -1.63 -8.16
CA LEU A 66 24.55 -0.81 -9.31
C LEU A 66 25.73 -0.45 -10.23
N PRO A 67 26.91 -0.05 -9.73
CA PRO A 67 28.09 0.17 -10.59
C PRO A 67 28.47 -1.04 -11.46
N VAL A 68 28.45 -2.24 -10.88
CA VAL A 68 28.75 -3.47 -11.62
C VAL A 68 27.65 -3.74 -12.66
N PHE A 69 26.39 -3.54 -12.31
CA PHE A 69 25.29 -3.71 -13.25
C PHE A 69 25.35 -2.70 -14.40
N TYR A 70 25.68 -1.44 -14.13
CA TYR A 70 25.92 -0.44 -15.17
C TYR A 70 27.04 -0.88 -16.13
N GLN A 71 28.15 -1.42 -15.61
CA GLN A 71 29.21 -1.96 -16.47
C GLN A 71 28.70 -3.09 -17.38
N VAL A 72 27.83 -3.98 -16.88
CA VAL A 72 27.21 -5.03 -17.70
C VAL A 72 26.36 -4.43 -18.82
N LEU A 73 25.54 -3.41 -18.52
CA LEU A 73 24.70 -2.75 -19.54
C LEU A 73 25.50 -1.98 -20.59
N THR A 74 26.70 -1.52 -20.24
CA THR A 74 27.59 -0.82 -21.19
C THR A 74 28.45 -1.74 -22.06
N ARG A 75 28.41 -3.06 -21.83
CA ARG A 75 29.14 -4.01 -22.67
C ARG A 75 28.27 -4.46 -23.85
N ASP A 76 28.90 -4.58 -25.02
CA ASP A 76 28.25 -5.01 -26.26
C ASP A 76 28.16 -6.55 -26.40
N ASP A 77 28.73 -7.30 -25.46
CA ASP A 77 28.81 -8.77 -25.53
C ASP A 77 27.52 -9.49 -25.12
N ILE A 78 26.53 -8.77 -24.60
CA ILE A 78 25.26 -9.31 -24.11
C ILE A 78 24.10 -8.51 -24.72
N ASP A 79 23.18 -9.17 -25.42
CA ASP A 79 21.97 -8.54 -25.99
C ASP A 79 20.88 -8.28 -24.93
N TRP A 80 21.25 -7.60 -23.84
CA TRP A 80 20.36 -7.35 -22.70
C TRP A 80 19.09 -6.57 -23.10
N LYS A 81 19.19 -5.70 -24.12
CA LYS A 81 18.08 -4.90 -24.67
C LYS A 81 16.89 -5.74 -25.16
N ARG A 82 17.15 -6.99 -25.57
CA ARG A 82 16.10 -7.94 -26.01
C ARG A 82 15.74 -8.99 -24.95
N LEU A 83 16.51 -9.05 -23.86
CA LEU A 83 16.36 -10.05 -22.80
C LEU A 83 15.52 -9.55 -21.64
N ILE A 84 15.81 -8.32 -21.15
CA ILE A 84 15.15 -7.75 -19.97
C ILE A 84 13.67 -7.52 -20.30
N ARG A 85 12.79 -8.07 -19.46
CA ARG A 85 11.34 -7.93 -19.54
C ARG A 85 10.75 -7.24 -18.32
N VAL A 86 11.32 -7.53 -17.15
CA VAL A 86 10.91 -6.94 -15.87
C VAL A 86 12.17 -6.43 -15.19
N ILE A 87 12.14 -5.18 -14.75
CA ILE A 87 13.22 -4.62 -13.94
C ILE A 87 12.67 -3.78 -12.80
N ARG A 88 13.26 -3.99 -11.62
CA ARG A 88 13.01 -3.20 -10.42
C ARG A 88 14.31 -2.62 -9.89
N LEU A 89 14.39 -1.31 -9.89
CA LEU A 89 15.51 -0.55 -9.36
C LEU A 89 15.04 0.19 -8.11
N ASP A 90 15.34 -0.39 -6.95
CA ASP A 90 15.07 0.25 -5.68
C ASP A 90 16.26 1.06 -5.19
N TRP A 91 16.01 2.36 -4.97
CA TRP A 91 16.97 3.31 -4.43
C TRP A 91 16.46 3.91 -3.11
N LEU A 92 16.22 3.02 -2.14
CA LEU A 92 16.02 3.37 -0.74
C LEU A 92 17.16 2.77 0.09
N ASP A 93 18.30 3.45 0.09
CA ASP A 93 19.20 3.37 1.25
C ASP A 93 18.55 4.18 2.38
N GLU A 94 17.64 3.56 3.15
CA GLU A 94 17.45 3.99 4.52
C GLU A 94 18.39 3.18 5.40
N PRO A 95 19.50 3.75 5.91
CA PRO A 95 19.95 3.30 7.22
C PRO A 95 18.82 3.66 8.17
N VAL A 96 18.10 2.65 8.67
CA VAL A 96 17.30 2.77 9.88
C VAL A 96 18.28 3.10 11.00
N GLU A 97 18.60 4.38 11.18
CA GLU A 97 19.23 4.83 12.42
C GLU A 97 18.15 4.71 13.50
N GLU A 98 18.37 3.76 14.42
CA GLU A 98 17.61 3.61 15.66
C GLU A 98 17.58 4.94 16.41
N GLY A 99 16.47 5.65 16.29
CA GLY A 99 16.28 6.95 16.92
C GLY A 99 15.73 7.94 15.91
N GLY A 100 14.41 7.97 15.76
CA GLY A 100 13.63 8.79 14.82
C GLY A 100 13.74 10.31 15.01
N LYS A 101 14.96 10.85 15.12
CA LYS A 101 15.28 12.27 15.13
C LYS A 101 15.78 12.78 13.79
N ASP A 102 16.29 11.91 12.91
CA ASP A 102 16.80 12.30 11.57
C ASP A 102 16.23 11.47 10.40
N VAL A 103 14.93 11.15 10.43
CA VAL A 103 14.18 10.66 9.23
C VAL A 103 13.90 11.82 8.24
N LEU A 104 14.71 12.86 8.29
CA LEU A 104 14.56 14.05 7.48
C LEU A 104 15.44 13.88 6.25
N VAL A 105 14.81 13.35 5.19
CA VAL A 105 15.30 13.34 3.81
C VAL A 105 16.48 12.37 3.63
N GLY A 106 16.29 11.36 2.76
CA GLY A 106 17.41 10.56 2.26
C GLY A 106 18.53 11.51 1.84
N LYS A 107 19.66 11.50 2.58
CA LYS A 107 20.79 12.38 2.31
C LYS A 107 21.15 12.19 0.84
N LYS A 108 21.06 13.26 0.03
CA LYS A 108 21.42 13.22 -1.39
C LYS A 108 22.79 12.54 -1.53
N ARG A 109 22.85 11.43 -2.25
CA ARG A 109 24.10 10.80 -2.66
C ARG A 109 24.24 11.04 -4.15
N PRO A 110 24.72 12.24 -4.56
CA PRO A 110 24.63 12.69 -5.94
C PRO A 110 25.29 11.74 -6.95
N ILE A 111 26.34 11.03 -6.55
CA ILE A 111 27.04 10.05 -7.40
C ILE A 111 26.15 8.87 -7.73
N ALA A 112 25.38 8.37 -6.76
CA ALA A 112 24.61 7.16 -6.91
C ALA A 112 23.21 7.44 -7.47
N ASP A 113 22.60 8.60 -7.15
CA ASP A 113 21.41 9.10 -7.84
C ASP A 113 21.65 9.24 -9.35
N HIS A 114 22.81 9.78 -9.74
CA HIS A 114 23.20 9.93 -11.13
C HIS A 114 23.47 8.58 -11.82
N LEU A 115 23.92 7.56 -11.09
CA LEU A 115 24.13 6.24 -11.64
C LEU A 115 22.79 5.51 -11.90
N VAL A 116 21.84 5.60 -10.97
CA VAL A 116 20.48 5.08 -11.17
C VAL A 116 19.84 5.72 -12.40
N PHE A 117 19.98 7.04 -12.55
CA PHE A 117 19.52 7.76 -13.73
C PHE A 117 20.13 7.22 -15.03
N LYS A 118 21.46 7.06 -15.08
CA LYS A 118 22.15 6.49 -16.24
C LYS A 118 21.69 5.07 -16.57
N ILE A 119 21.50 4.23 -15.55
CA ILE A 119 20.98 2.87 -15.73
C ILE A 119 19.55 2.93 -16.29
N ALA A 120 18.69 3.78 -15.73
CA ALA A 120 17.31 3.93 -16.18
C ALA A 120 17.21 4.40 -17.64
N LEU A 121 18.08 5.32 -18.05
CA LEU A 121 18.19 5.75 -19.45
C LEU A 121 18.61 4.59 -20.37
N LEU A 122 19.63 3.81 -20.01
CA LEU A 122 20.02 2.64 -20.81
C LEU A 122 18.87 1.63 -20.92
N LEU A 123 18.15 1.38 -19.83
CA LEU A 123 17.01 0.46 -19.81
C LEU A 123 15.82 0.94 -20.64
N SER A 124 15.73 2.24 -20.96
CA SER A 124 14.72 2.75 -21.89
C SER A 124 14.87 2.18 -23.31
N GLU A 125 16.07 1.71 -23.67
CA GLU A 125 16.34 1.06 -24.95
C GLU A 125 15.84 -0.40 -25.02
N CYS A 126 15.32 -0.95 -23.92
CA CYS A 126 14.80 -2.30 -23.88
C CYS A 126 13.52 -2.45 -24.71
N THR A 127 13.58 -3.25 -25.77
CA THR A 127 12.46 -3.46 -26.71
C THR A 127 11.35 -4.37 -26.17
N ARG A 128 11.62 -5.14 -25.11
CA ARG A 128 10.69 -6.12 -24.52
C ARG A 128 10.32 -5.80 -23.08
N LEU A 129 10.64 -4.59 -22.62
CA LEU A 129 10.34 -4.18 -21.25
C LEU A 129 8.82 -4.07 -21.07
N ARG A 130 8.29 -4.90 -20.18
CA ARG A 130 6.87 -4.94 -19.80
C ARG A 130 6.62 -4.20 -18.50
N GLU A 131 7.55 -4.33 -17.57
CA GLU A 131 7.48 -3.76 -16.24
C GLU A 131 8.81 -3.11 -15.89
N PHE A 132 8.73 -1.83 -15.58
CA PHE A 132 9.85 -1.03 -15.12
C PHE A 132 9.43 -0.29 -13.85
N HIS A 133 9.91 -0.81 -12.74
CA HIS A 133 9.73 -0.26 -11.41
C HIS A 133 10.97 0.55 -11.06
N LEU A 134 10.76 1.82 -10.77
CA LEU A 134 11.80 2.74 -10.35
C LEU A 134 11.40 3.38 -9.03
N ASN A 135 12.21 3.20 -8.01
CA ASN A 135 12.05 3.87 -6.73
C ASN A 135 13.23 4.83 -6.54
N LEU A 136 12.92 6.10 -6.28
CA LEU A 136 13.88 7.19 -6.17
C LEU A 136 13.77 7.88 -4.82
N SER A 137 14.93 8.27 -4.28
CA SER A 137 15.04 8.96 -3.00
C SER A 137 14.33 10.33 -2.94
N SER A 138 14.15 11.02 -4.08
CA SER A 138 13.47 12.32 -4.12
C SER A 138 12.81 12.67 -5.45
N LEU A 139 11.76 13.52 -5.40
CA LEU A 139 11.11 14.12 -6.56
C LEU A 139 12.08 14.90 -7.48
N ALA A 140 13.14 15.51 -6.93
CA ALA A 140 14.13 16.23 -7.74
C ALA A 140 14.88 15.31 -8.71
N ASN A 141 15.08 14.04 -8.35
CA ASN A 141 15.71 13.05 -9.20
C ASN A 141 14.76 12.60 -10.32
N VAL A 142 13.46 12.47 -9.99
CA VAL A 142 12.41 12.21 -10.98
C VAL A 142 12.39 13.33 -12.01
N THR A 143 12.33 14.59 -11.59
CA THR A 143 12.18 15.73 -12.51
C THR A 143 13.43 15.99 -13.34
N ALA A 144 14.62 15.71 -12.81
CA ALA A 144 15.84 15.71 -13.59
C ALA A 144 15.79 14.65 -14.69
N MET A 145 15.35 13.43 -14.34
CA MET A 145 15.24 12.34 -15.31
C MET A 145 14.23 12.61 -16.42
N LEU A 146 13.06 13.16 -16.08
CA LEU A 146 12.00 13.45 -17.04
C LEU A 146 12.36 14.56 -18.05
N LYS A 147 13.48 15.27 -17.88
CA LYS A 147 13.94 16.30 -18.84
C LYS A 147 14.68 15.72 -20.04
N ASP A 148 15.37 14.59 -19.85
CA ASP A 148 16.37 14.12 -20.80
C ASP A 148 15.84 13.01 -21.73
N ASP A 149 14.77 12.32 -21.35
CA ASP A 149 13.82 11.56 -22.18
C ASP A 149 12.83 10.83 -21.24
N LEU A 150 11.68 10.37 -21.75
CA LEU A 150 10.67 9.68 -20.93
C LEU A 150 10.90 8.16 -20.99
N PRO A 151 11.64 7.56 -20.04
CA PRO A 151 11.75 6.09 -19.97
C PRO A 151 10.35 5.46 -19.82
N PRO A 152 10.15 4.23 -20.32
CA PRO A 152 8.86 3.53 -20.27
C PRO A 152 8.58 2.98 -18.85
N ILE A 153 8.58 3.85 -17.84
CA ILE A 153 8.35 3.52 -16.43
C ILE A 153 6.89 3.17 -16.21
N THR A 154 6.64 1.95 -15.73
CA THR A 154 5.29 1.46 -15.42
C THR A 154 4.92 1.65 -13.95
N SER A 155 5.92 1.72 -13.08
CA SER A 155 5.75 1.98 -11.65
C SER A 155 6.83 2.93 -11.14
N LEU A 156 6.41 4.02 -10.50
CA LEU A 156 7.31 5.05 -9.98
C LEU A 156 7.03 5.27 -8.49
N GLU A 157 8.08 5.24 -7.68
CA GLU A 157 8.04 5.60 -6.27
C GLU A 157 9.03 6.73 -5.97
N PHE A 158 8.59 7.72 -5.20
CA PHE A 158 9.50 8.76 -4.70
C PHE A 158 9.02 9.42 -3.42
N SER A 159 9.97 10.01 -2.70
CA SER A 159 9.71 10.88 -1.56
C SER A 159 9.71 12.35 -1.96
N LEU A 160 8.74 13.10 -1.43
CA LEU A 160 8.71 14.55 -1.59
C LEU A 160 9.56 15.24 -0.50
N PRO A 161 10.35 16.26 -0.86
CA PRO A 161 10.97 17.16 0.12
C PRO A 161 9.89 17.98 0.86
N HIS A 162 10.26 18.70 1.93
CA HIS A 162 9.32 19.60 2.62
C HIS A 162 8.72 20.68 1.73
N ARG A 163 9.47 21.11 0.71
CA ARG A 163 9.03 22.11 -0.28
C ARG A 163 9.17 21.51 -1.66
N TYR A 164 8.05 21.42 -2.36
CA TYR A 164 7.96 20.90 -3.72
C TYR A 164 7.06 21.80 -4.55
N ALA A 165 7.24 21.75 -5.86
CA ALA A 165 6.36 22.37 -6.84
C ALA A 165 5.32 21.34 -7.30
N TRP A 166 4.08 21.76 -7.54
CA TRP A 166 3.03 20.87 -8.04
C TRP A 166 3.25 20.49 -9.49
N GLU A 167 3.90 21.35 -10.26
CA GLU A 167 4.30 21.13 -11.65
C GLU A 167 5.25 19.94 -11.76
N ASP A 168 6.15 19.77 -10.79
CA ASP A 168 7.09 18.65 -10.73
C ASP A 168 6.37 17.33 -10.46
N ILE A 169 5.38 17.33 -9.57
CA ILE A 169 4.52 16.16 -9.32
C ILE A 169 3.70 15.85 -10.57
N TYR A 170 3.10 16.87 -11.18
CA TYR A 170 2.27 16.76 -12.37
C TYR A 170 3.03 16.11 -13.53
N ARG A 171 4.32 16.42 -13.72
CA ARG A 171 5.18 15.73 -14.71
C ARG A 171 5.29 14.22 -14.49
N ALA A 172 5.25 13.75 -13.25
CA ALA A 172 5.24 12.30 -12.99
C ALA A 172 3.93 11.65 -13.49
N PHE A 173 2.81 12.39 -13.47
CA PHE A 173 1.53 11.94 -14.04
C PHE A 173 1.53 11.96 -15.58
N GLU A 174 2.37 12.77 -16.22
CA GLU A 174 2.49 12.84 -17.68
C GLU A 174 3.28 11.67 -18.29
N LEU A 175 3.89 10.79 -17.47
CA LEU A 175 4.56 9.60 -17.97
C LEU A 175 3.60 8.71 -18.78
N PRO A 176 3.92 8.36 -20.03
CA PRO A 176 2.94 7.80 -20.96
C PRO A 176 2.49 6.38 -20.60
N VAL A 177 3.33 5.57 -19.95
CA VAL A 177 3.04 4.17 -19.64
C VAL A 177 2.90 3.88 -18.15
N ILE A 178 2.92 4.92 -17.31
CA ILE A 178 2.81 4.78 -15.86
C ILE A 178 1.44 4.20 -15.48
N LYS A 179 1.46 3.19 -14.60
CA LYS A 179 0.25 2.56 -14.04
C LYS A 179 0.20 2.70 -12.53
N ARG A 180 1.34 2.61 -11.86
CA ARG A 180 1.47 2.71 -10.41
C ARG A 180 2.31 3.91 -10.02
N LEU A 181 1.79 4.74 -9.14
CA LEU A 181 2.49 5.91 -8.60
C LEU A 181 2.46 5.88 -7.06
N VAL A 182 3.64 5.92 -6.45
CA VAL A 182 3.81 5.95 -5.00
C VAL A 182 4.49 7.25 -4.61
N MET A 183 3.80 8.06 -3.82
CA MET A 183 4.27 9.36 -3.35
C MET A 183 4.37 9.33 -1.83
N ARG A 184 5.59 9.46 -1.30
CA ARG A 184 5.84 9.58 0.13
C ARG A 184 5.93 11.03 0.56
N ASN A 185 5.47 11.35 1.76
CA ASN A 185 5.62 12.68 2.37
C ASN A 185 4.82 13.82 1.70
N ILE A 186 3.89 13.53 0.81
CA ILE A 186 3.00 14.57 0.27
C ILE A 186 2.21 15.22 1.42
N LEU A 187 1.94 16.53 1.32
CA LEU A 187 1.25 17.34 2.35
C LEU A 187 1.90 17.38 3.74
N SER A 188 3.15 16.93 3.86
CA SER A 188 3.87 17.07 5.12
C SER A 188 3.98 18.57 5.47
N PRO A 189 3.53 19.00 6.66
CA PRO A 189 3.66 20.39 7.05
C PRO A 189 5.13 20.77 7.21
N ASP A 190 5.52 21.96 6.78
CA ASP A 190 6.88 22.49 6.96
C ASP A 190 7.14 22.66 8.47
N ARG A 191 8.10 21.92 9.03
CA ARG A 191 8.48 22.07 10.44
C ARG A 191 9.59 23.13 10.55
N PRO A 192 9.52 24.08 11.50
CA PRO A 192 8.60 24.15 12.65
C PRO A 192 7.34 25.01 12.42
N ALA A 193 7.18 25.62 11.24
CA ALA A 193 6.11 26.60 10.99
C ALA A 193 4.71 25.97 10.83
N PHE A 194 4.61 24.64 10.74
CA PHE A 194 3.42 23.85 10.48
C PHE A 194 2.55 24.40 9.32
N ARG A 195 3.21 24.91 8.28
CA ARG A 195 2.52 25.39 7.07
C ARG A 195 2.32 24.22 6.14
N PHE A 196 1.08 23.98 5.74
CA PHE A 196 0.79 23.02 4.68
C PHE A 196 1.31 23.54 3.34
N PRO A 197 1.60 22.65 2.38
CA PRO A 197 2.05 23.03 1.06
C PRO A 197 1.08 24.01 0.39
N VAL A 198 1.64 24.83 -0.50
CA VAL A 198 0.85 25.78 -1.32
C VAL A 198 -0.24 24.99 -2.07
N PRO A 199 -1.44 25.54 -2.27
CA PRO A 199 -2.46 24.91 -3.11
C PRO A 199 -1.94 24.56 -4.50
N ILE A 200 -2.57 23.57 -5.16
CA ILE A 200 -2.31 23.30 -6.57
C ILE A 200 -2.58 24.60 -7.36
N PRO A 201 -1.68 25.05 -8.23
CA PRO A 201 -1.90 26.26 -9.06
C PRO A 201 -3.10 26.09 -9.98
N ASP A 202 -3.90 27.15 -10.16
CA ASP A 202 -5.13 27.12 -10.98
C ASP A 202 -4.91 26.58 -12.39
N ALA A 203 -3.74 26.84 -13.00
CA ALA A 203 -3.38 26.31 -14.32
C ALA A 203 -3.35 24.76 -14.41
N LEU A 204 -3.19 24.07 -13.28
CA LEU A 204 -3.24 22.61 -13.19
C LEU A 204 -4.61 22.08 -12.79
N HIS A 205 -5.57 22.94 -12.44
CA HIS A 205 -6.93 22.51 -12.05
C HIS A 205 -7.73 22.01 -13.23
N ASP A 206 -7.54 22.62 -14.40
CA ASP A 206 -8.25 22.27 -15.64
C ASP A 206 -7.66 21.05 -16.34
N LYS A 207 -6.56 20.50 -15.80
CA LYS A 207 -5.96 19.26 -16.33
C LYS A 207 -6.79 18.09 -15.84
N HIS A 208 -7.39 17.37 -16.77
CA HIS A 208 -8.21 16.20 -16.49
C HIS A 208 -7.80 15.07 -17.40
N ASP A 209 -7.87 13.84 -16.89
CA ASP A 209 -7.73 12.64 -17.71
C ASP A 209 -6.42 12.65 -18.54
N ILE A 210 -5.33 13.17 -17.97
CA ILE A 210 -4.03 13.27 -18.64
C ILE A 210 -3.19 12.01 -18.41
N SER A 211 -3.40 11.34 -17.28
CA SER A 211 -2.53 10.26 -16.82
C SER A 211 -3.14 8.87 -16.94
N ASN A 212 -2.28 7.87 -17.19
CA ASN A 212 -2.65 6.46 -17.24
C ASN A 212 -2.54 5.74 -15.87
N VAL A 213 -2.22 6.47 -14.79
CA VAL A 213 -2.17 5.92 -13.42
C VAL A 213 -3.50 5.22 -13.07
N GLN A 214 -3.39 3.97 -12.62
CA GLN A 214 -4.50 3.15 -12.13
C GLN A 214 -4.38 2.89 -10.62
N GLU A 215 -3.16 2.95 -10.07
CA GLU A 215 -2.90 2.77 -8.65
C GLU A 215 -2.09 3.93 -8.09
N LEU A 216 -2.63 4.58 -7.07
CA LEU A 216 -2.02 5.72 -6.40
C LEU A 216 -1.83 5.40 -4.92
N TYR A 217 -0.62 5.56 -4.43
CA TYR A 217 -0.26 5.36 -3.02
C TYR A 217 0.27 6.67 -2.46
N LEU A 218 -0.43 7.22 -1.47
CA LEU A 218 -0.09 8.42 -0.72
C LEU A 218 0.42 8.01 0.66
N LEU A 219 1.67 7.57 0.70
CA LEU A 219 2.29 7.01 1.89
C LEU A 219 2.94 8.10 2.73
N GLU A 220 2.96 7.88 4.04
CA GLU A 220 3.54 8.81 5.01
C GLU A 220 3.05 10.26 4.82
N SER A 221 1.82 10.43 4.37
CA SER A 221 1.27 11.71 3.94
C SER A 221 0.76 12.57 5.09
N GLY A 222 0.50 13.85 4.80
CA GLY A 222 -0.28 14.76 5.65
C GLY A 222 -1.79 14.72 5.33
N PRO A 223 -2.59 15.70 5.79
CA PRO A 223 -4.06 15.68 5.67
C PRO A 223 -4.52 15.76 4.24
N LEU A 224 -5.48 14.93 3.84
CA LEU A 224 -6.33 15.27 2.70
C LEU A 224 -7.02 16.62 2.96
N ILE A 225 -6.66 17.62 2.16
CA ILE A 225 -7.21 18.97 2.20
C ILE A 225 -7.82 19.31 0.85
N GLN A 226 -8.83 20.19 0.83
CA GLN A 226 -9.56 20.46 -0.40
C GLN A 226 -8.73 21.05 -1.54
N ALA A 227 -7.62 21.72 -1.20
CA ALA A 227 -6.64 22.18 -2.16
C ALA A 227 -6.00 21.07 -3.02
N MET A 228 -6.16 19.80 -2.66
CA MET A 228 -5.66 18.65 -3.41
C MET A 228 -6.69 17.97 -4.32
N SER A 229 -7.97 18.30 -4.20
CA SER A 229 -9.00 17.65 -5.03
C SER A 229 -8.64 17.61 -6.53
N PRO A 230 -8.00 18.66 -7.12
CA PRO A 230 -7.55 18.60 -8.51
C PRO A 230 -6.60 17.45 -8.86
N LEU A 231 -5.73 17.01 -7.94
CA LEU A 231 -4.78 15.91 -8.18
C LEU A 231 -5.52 14.62 -8.55
N PHE A 232 -6.67 14.38 -7.93
CA PHE A 232 -7.48 13.18 -8.19
C PHE A 232 -8.25 13.21 -9.51
N ARG A 233 -8.20 14.34 -10.24
CA ARG A 233 -8.76 14.47 -11.59
C ARG A 233 -7.74 14.22 -12.69
N TRP A 234 -6.44 14.18 -12.37
CA TRP A 234 -5.39 13.94 -13.36
C TRP A 234 -5.42 12.52 -13.96
N PRO A 235 -5.67 11.44 -13.18
CA PRO A 235 -5.75 10.10 -13.74
C PRO A 235 -7.06 9.83 -14.46
N LYS A 236 -6.99 9.24 -15.67
CA LYS A 236 -8.16 8.83 -16.47
C LYS A 236 -9.04 7.79 -15.78
N LYS A 237 -8.41 6.83 -15.10
CA LYS A 237 -9.05 5.61 -14.58
C LYS A 237 -8.34 5.13 -13.32
N LEU A 238 -8.26 5.98 -12.30
CA LEU A 238 -7.74 5.54 -11.00
C LEU A 238 -8.67 4.50 -10.39
N LYS A 239 -8.15 3.30 -10.14
CA LYS A 239 -8.90 2.16 -9.58
C LYS A 239 -8.55 1.90 -8.12
N LYS A 240 -7.30 2.17 -7.72
CA LYS A 240 -6.81 1.93 -6.38
C LYS A 240 -6.22 3.19 -5.77
N LEU A 241 -6.65 3.52 -4.56
CA LEU A 241 -6.08 4.57 -3.75
C LEU A 241 -5.69 3.98 -2.39
N ASP A 242 -4.41 4.09 -2.04
CA ASP A 242 -3.93 3.87 -0.68
C ASP A 242 -3.55 5.21 -0.06
N TYR A 243 -4.34 5.67 0.90
CA TYR A 243 -4.05 6.84 1.71
C TYR A 243 -3.65 6.38 3.11
N SER A 244 -2.34 6.42 3.36
CA SER A 244 -1.70 5.99 4.62
C SER A 244 -0.91 7.16 5.24
N PRO A 245 -1.58 8.12 5.89
CA PRO A 245 -0.94 9.27 6.51
C PRO A 245 -0.13 8.96 7.78
N VAL A 246 0.79 9.86 8.15
CA VAL A 246 1.47 9.81 9.47
C VAL A 246 0.79 10.73 10.47
N ARG A 247 0.44 10.20 11.64
CA ARG A 247 -0.14 10.96 12.75
C ARG A 247 0.59 12.25 13.10
N SER A 248 1.92 12.22 13.16
CA SER A 248 2.71 13.38 13.57
C SER A 248 2.70 14.54 12.56
N LYS A 249 2.34 14.25 11.29
CA LYS A 249 2.06 15.23 10.23
C LYS A 249 0.60 15.64 10.25
N CYS A 250 -0.22 14.73 10.75
CA CYS A 250 -1.66 14.82 10.81
C CYS A 250 -2.26 15.34 12.12
N GLU A 251 -1.45 15.70 13.10
CA GLU A 251 -2.01 16.20 14.36
C GLU A 251 -2.39 17.70 14.30
N PRO A 252 -1.60 18.58 13.66
CA PRO A 252 -1.84 20.03 13.70
C PRO A 252 -3.16 20.48 13.07
N TYR A 253 -3.54 19.95 11.90
CA TYR A 253 -4.75 20.37 11.18
C TYR A 253 -6.06 19.90 11.82
N TRP A 254 -6.07 18.72 12.45
CA TRP A 254 -7.23 18.10 13.06
C TRP A 254 -7.45 18.75 14.42
N ARG A 255 -6.38 19.07 15.15
CA ARG A 255 -6.47 20.00 16.30
C ARG A 255 -7.07 21.34 15.90
N GLY A 256 -6.72 21.85 14.71
CA GLY A 256 -7.31 23.07 14.16
C GLY A 256 -8.80 22.94 13.83
N ILE A 257 -9.25 21.80 13.32
CA ILE A 257 -10.67 21.51 13.09
C ILE A 257 -11.40 21.36 14.43
N LEU A 258 -10.93 20.46 15.31
CA LEU A 258 -11.50 20.22 16.64
C LEU A 258 -11.66 21.51 17.45
N ARG A 259 -10.71 22.45 17.39
CA ARG A 259 -10.83 23.75 18.07
C ARG A 259 -11.93 24.64 17.49
N ARG A 260 -12.23 24.52 16.20
CA ARG A 260 -13.22 25.34 15.48
C ARG A 260 -14.62 24.74 15.54
N THR A 261 -14.72 23.43 15.34
CA THR A 261 -15.99 22.73 15.15
C THR A 261 -16.40 21.92 16.39
N GLY A 262 -15.45 21.55 17.24
CA GLY A 262 -15.69 20.65 18.38
C GLY A 262 -15.93 19.19 17.96
N ASP A 263 -16.02 18.90 16.66
CA ASP A 263 -16.33 17.60 16.10
C ASP A 263 -15.34 17.25 14.99
N ILE A 264 -14.85 16.01 15.03
CA ILE A 264 -13.91 15.47 14.06
C ILE A 264 -14.60 14.80 12.88
N SER A 265 -15.91 14.59 12.96
CA SER A 265 -16.76 14.16 11.84
C SER A 265 -16.60 15.09 10.63
N ASP A 266 -16.54 16.40 10.86
CA ASP A 266 -16.30 17.40 9.80
C ASP A 266 -14.96 17.18 9.08
N ALA A 267 -13.94 16.66 9.77
CA ALA A 267 -12.66 16.33 9.15
C ALA A 267 -12.74 15.06 8.28
N VAL A 268 -13.57 14.08 8.68
CA VAL A 268 -13.84 12.88 7.90
C VAL A 268 -14.58 13.25 6.62
N ASP A 269 -15.67 14.01 6.74
CA ASP A 269 -16.49 14.45 5.59
C ASP A 269 -15.65 15.27 4.62
N ALA A 270 -14.88 16.23 5.12
CA ALA A 270 -13.98 17.03 4.29
C ALA A 270 -12.93 16.17 3.56
N ALA A 271 -12.35 15.17 4.23
CA ALA A 271 -11.36 14.28 3.61
C ALA A 271 -11.99 13.35 2.55
N ILE A 272 -13.23 12.91 2.74
CA ILE A 272 -13.97 12.13 1.74
C ILE A 272 -14.40 12.99 0.56
N ASP A 273 -14.80 14.25 0.79
CA ASP A 273 -15.14 15.19 -0.28
C ASP A 273 -13.95 15.55 -1.18
N VAL A 274 -12.73 15.54 -0.64
CA VAL A 274 -11.50 15.66 -1.45
C VAL A 274 -11.43 14.57 -2.53
N LEU A 275 -11.92 13.37 -2.20
CA LEU A 275 -11.94 12.19 -3.08
C LEU A 275 -13.17 12.14 -3.99
N ALA A 276 -14.05 13.15 -3.97
CA ALA A 276 -15.25 13.20 -4.83
C ALA A 276 -14.98 12.91 -6.32
N PRO A 277 -13.86 13.36 -6.94
CA PRO A 277 -13.53 13.01 -8.32
C PRO A 277 -13.43 11.50 -8.61
N LEU A 278 -13.19 10.68 -7.59
CA LEU A 278 -12.94 9.24 -7.73
C LEU A 278 -14.18 8.37 -7.50
N ARG A 279 -15.32 8.96 -7.13
CA ARG A 279 -16.55 8.24 -6.76
C ARG A 279 -17.01 7.21 -7.81
N LEU A 280 -16.77 7.49 -9.10
CA LEU A 280 -17.20 6.60 -10.19
C LEU A 280 -16.13 5.61 -10.65
N SER A 281 -14.85 5.81 -10.32
CA SER A 281 -13.73 5.03 -10.87
C SER A 281 -13.07 4.09 -9.85
N LEU A 282 -13.13 4.45 -8.56
CA LEU A 282 -12.41 3.75 -7.51
C LEU A 282 -13.03 2.38 -7.20
N GLN A 283 -12.17 1.36 -7.14
CA GLN A 283 -12.52 -0.04 -6.83
C GLN A 283 -11.90 -0.50 -5.52
N VAL A 284 -10.74 0.04 -5.16
CA VAL A 284 -10.01 -0.29 -3.92
C VAL A 284 -9.64 1.00 -3.21
N LEU A 285 -10.05 1.14 -1.96
CA LEU A 285 -9.72 2.28 -1.11
C LEU A 285 -9.16 1.80 0.22
N LYS A 286 -7.93 2.21 0.52
CA LYS A 286 -7.42 2.24 1.90
C LYS A 286 -7.44 3.67 2.38
N PHE A 287 -8.17 3.93 3.47
CA PHE A 287 -8.41 5.26 3.98
C PHE A 287 -8.17 5.30 5.49
N ASP A 288 -7.35 6.26 5.93
CA ASP A 288 -7.06 6.52 7.33
C ASP A 288 -6.87 8.02 7.53
N LEU A 289 -7.25 8.56 8.67
CA LEU A 289 -7.02 9.97 9.00
C LEU A 289 -5.71 10.20 9.78
N GLY A 290 -4.98 9.14 10.11
CA GLY A 290 -3.76 9.21 10.91
C GLY A 290 -4.04 9.64 12.36
N LEU A 291 -5.25 9.38 12.86
CA LEU A 291 -5.67 9.85 14.19
C LEU A 291 -5.12 9.00 15.33
N GLY A 292 -4.88 7.71 15.09
CA GLY A 292 -4.46 6.76 16.12
C GLY A 292 -5.33 6.90 17.37
N ARG A 293 -4.74 7.20 18.53
CA ARG A 293 -5.46 7.39 19.80
C ARG A 293 -6.46 8.56 19.88
N HIS A 294 -6.73 9.27 18.79
CA HIS A 294 -7.66 10.41 18.74
C HIS A 294 -9.02 10.08 18.10
N TRP A 295 -9.32 8.82 17.81
CA TRP A 295 -10.67 8.29 17.50
C TRP A 295 -11.65 8.38 18.69
N ILE A 296 -11.64 9.49 19.45
CA ILE A 296 -12.24 9.59 20.80
C ILE A 296 -13.75 9.83 20.76
N LEU A 297 -14.36 10.24 19.65
CA LEU A 297 -15.76 10.69 19.61
C LEU A 297 -16.60 9.87 18.61
N PRO A 298 -17.91 9.63 18.88
CA PRO A 298 -18.82 9.11 17.87
C PRO A 298 -18.83 10.00 16.65
N PHE A 299 -18.63 9.41 15.47
CA PHE A 299 -18.70 10.11 14.21
C PHE A 299 -20.12 10.06 13.65
N ARG A 300 -20.62 11.18 13.13
CA ARG A 300 -21.91 11.23 12.42
C ARG A 300 -21.68 11.02 10.92
N THR A 301 -21.23 9.84 10.56
CA THR A 301 -20.68 9.54 9.22
C THR A 301 -21.65 8.71 8.36
N GLY A 302 -22.93 9.09 8.35
CA GLY A 302 -23.93 8.41 7.53
C GLY A 302 -23.57 8.50 6.05
N GLU A 303 -23.49 7.34 5.38
CA GLU A 303 -23.29 7.20 3.92
C GLU A 303 -21.93 7.63 3.34
N LEU A 304 -20.87 7.78 4.14
CA LEU A 304 -19.54 8.25 3.66
C LEU A 304 -19.05 7.60 2.37
N PHE A 305 -19.16 6.28 2.30
CA PHE A 305 -18.61 5.48 1.20
C PHE A 305 -19.66 5.09 0.15
N GLN A 306 -20.95 5.33 0.41
CA GLN A 306 -22.04 5.02 -0.51
C GLN A 306 -21.87 5.66 -1.90
N PRO A 307 -21.35 6.90 -2.03
CA PRO A 307 -21.13 7.50 -3.34
C PRO A 307 -20.09 6.76 -4.21
N PHE A 308 -19.27 5.88 -3.65
CA PHE A 308 -18.26 5.11 -4.39
C PHE A 308 -18.86 3.84 -4.99
N VAL A 309 -19.63 4.00 -6.06
CA VAL A 309 -20.50 2.96 -6.65
C VAL A 309 -19.78 1.70 -7.16
N ASN A 310 -18.48 1.80 -7.45
CA ASN A 310 -17.66 0.70 -7.96
C ASN A 310 -16.69 0.12 -6.92
N LEU A 311 -16.75 0.61 -5.67
CA LEU A 311 -15.84 0.21 -4.61
C LEU A 311 -16.11 -1.25 -4.23
N SER A 312 -15.16 -2.14 -4.52
CA SER A 312 -15.22 -3.56 -4.20
C SER A 312 -14.39 -3.93 -2.97
N SER A 313 -13.39 -3.12 -2.61
CA SER A 313 -12.55 -3.32 -1.43
C SER A 313 -12.36 -2.02 -0.65
N LEU A 314 -12.59 -2.07 0.67
CA LEU A 314 -12.42 -0.96 1.59
C LEU A 314 -11.55 -1.39 2.78
N ASP A 315 -10.50 -0.63 3.08
CA ASP A 315 -9.66 -0.78 4.27
C ASP A 315 -9.69 0.51 5.10
N VAL A 316 -10.24 0.42 6.30
CA VAL A 316 -10.48 1.56 7.19
C VAL A 316 -10.25 1.22 8.67
N PRO A 317 -9.92 2.22 9.50
CA PRO A 317 -10.04 2.10 10.95
C PRO A 317 -11.47 1.75 11.37
N VAL A 318 -11.58 0.85 12.34
CA VAL A 318 -12.87 0.33 12.84
C VAL A 318 -13.79 1.44 13.33
N GLU A 319 -13.23 2.52 13.89
CA GLU A 319 -13.96 3.64 14.48
C GLU A 319 -14.66 4.54 13.45
N LEU A 320 -14.33 4.42 12.15
CA LEU A 320 -15.09 5.07 11.08
C LEU A 320 -16.44 4.42 10.84
N LEU A 321 -16.56 3.13 11.18
CA LEU A 321 -17.68 2.28 10.82
C LEU A 321 -18.52 1.87 12.04
N LEU A 322 -17.88 1.77 13.21
CA LEU A 322 -18.46 1.22 14.45
C LEU A 322 -18.36 2.19 15.62
N HIS A 323 -19.37 2.15 16.50
CA HIS A 323 -19.38 2.93 17.72
C HIS A 323 -18.53 2.25 18.81
N SER A 324 -17.21 2.43 18.77
CA SER A 324 -16.24 1.75 19.65
C SER A 324 -16.34 2.06 21.17
N ARG A 325 -17.44 2.62 21.67
CA ARG A 325 -17.65 2.82 23.11
C ARG A 325 -18.63 1.86 23.74
N GLY A 326 -19.46 1.12 22.99
CA GLY A 326 -20.51 0.30 23.59
C GLY A 326 -21.41 1.06 24.59
N LEU A 327 -21.44 2.40 24.53
CA LEU A 327 -22.16 3.28 25.47
C LEU A 327 -23.52 3.70 24.94
N SER A 328 -23.88 3.30 23.71
CA SER A 328 -25.22 3.55 23.17
C SER A 328 -26.18 2.43 23.55
N GLN A 329 -26.66 2.46 24.79
CA GLN A 329 -27.95 1.83 25.10
C GLN A 329 -29.13 2.53 24.40
N SER A 330 -28.90 3.60 23.60
CA SER A 330 -29.93 4.51 23.13
C SER A 330 -30.03 4.72 21.61
N ARG A 331 -29.62 3.76 20.77
CA ARG A 331 -29.98 3.81 19.34
C ARG A 331 -30.55 2.47 18.87
N LEU A 332 -31.87 2.40 18.94
CA LEU A 332 -32.70 1.22 18.73
C LEU A 332 -32.73 0.63 17.30
N CYS A 333 -31.83 0.96 16.36
CA CYS A 333 -31.96 0.37 15.02
C CYS A 333 -30.67 -0.04 14.28
N TYR A 334 -29.50 0.59 14.43
CA TYR A 334 -28.32 0.23 13.60
C TYR A 334 -26.98 0.50 14.33
N PRO A 335 -26.17 -0.53 14.67
CA PRO A 335 -24.84 -0.35 15.27
C PRO A 335 -23.77 0.09 14.25
N PHE A 336 -24.01 -0.11 12.96
CA PHE A 336 -23.19 0.41 11.87
C PHE A 336 -23.66 1.79 11.42
N TYR A 337 -22.73 2.74 11.36
CA TYR A 337 -22.98 4.07 10.79
C TYR A 337 -22.77 4.06 9.27
N ILE A 338 -23.37 3.16 8.48
CA ILE A 338 -22.99 3.14 7.06
C ILE A 338 -24.04 2.59 6.10
N GLY A 339 -24.35 3.41 5.09
CA GLY A 339 -24.57 2.93 3.73
C GLY A 339 -23.21 2.63 3.09
N LEU A 340 -22.74 1.38 3.20
CA LEU A 340 -21.62 0.92 2.37
C LEU A 340 -22.14 0.76 0.92
N PRO A 341 -21.27 0.89 -0.09
CA PRO A 341 -21.70 0.69 -1.46
C PRO A 341 -22.05 -0.78 -1.69
N ASN A 342 -23.16 -1.05 -2.39
CA ASN A 342 -23.63 -2.41 -2.70
C ASN A 342 -22.60 -3.25 -3.49
N SER A 343 -21.62 -2.59 -4.13
CA SER A 343 -20.52 -3.24 -4.84
C SER A 343 -19.44 -3.84 -3.92
N LEU A 344 -19.45 -3.51 -2.62
CA LEU A 344 -18.40 -3.91 -1.69
C LEU A 344 -18.38 -5.43 -1.51
N ARG A 345 -17.22 -6.03 -1.76
CA ARG A 345 -16.98 -7.48 -1.63
C ARG A 345 -16.03 -7.81 -0.48
N GLN A 346 -15.07 -6.93 -0.21
CA GLN A 346 -14.05 -7.11 0.81
C GLN A 346 -14.01 -5.89 1.73
N LEU A 347 -14.12 -6.13 3.04
CA LEU A 347 -14.00 -5.10 4.06
C LEU A 347 -12.84 -5.46 4.99
N THR A 348 -11.87 -4.55 5.14
CA THR A 348 -10.77 -4.68 6.07
C THR A 348 -10.93 -3.66 7.19
N LEU A 349 -11.04 -4.14 8.42
CA LEU A 349 -11.14 -3.31 9.62
C LEU A 349 -9.82 -3.33 10.36
N ARG A 350 -9.20 -2.16 10.48
CA ARG A 350 -8.00 -1.93 11.29
C ARG A 350 -8.40 -1.48 12.68
N PHE A 351 -7.96 -2.22 13.67
CA PHE A 351 -8.14 -1.84 15.07
C PHE A 351 -7.11 -0.78 15.44
N THR A 352 -7.46 0.20 16.28
CA THR A 352 -6.51 1.20 16.76
C THR A 352 -6.34 1.16 18.29
N ILE A 353 -5.16 1.54 18.80
CA ILE A 353 -4.68 1.52 20.20
C ILE A 353 -5.68 2.06 21.27
N LEU A 354 -6.70 2.83 20.87
CA LEU A 354 -7.55 3.58 21.79
C LEU A 354 -8.40 2.70 22.70
N THR A 355 -8.89 1.59 22.18
CA THR A 355 -9.59 0.57 22.93
C THR A 355 -8.54 -0.48 23.31
N SER A 356 -8.27 -0.61 24.60
CA SER A 356 -7.59 -1.79 25.10
C SER A 356 -8.53 -2.97 24.88
N TRP A 357 -8.52 -3.53 23.68
CA TRP A 357 -9.21 -4.77 23.33
C TRP A 357 -8.50 -5.98 23.95
N HIS A 358 -7.86 -5.76 25.09
CA HIS A 358 -7.21 -6.80 25.85
C HIS A 358 -8.30 -7.40 26.74
N PRO A 359 -8.44 -8.73 26.73
CA PRO A 359 -9.28 -9.37 27.70
C PRO A 359 -8.76 -8.92 29.08
N ARG A 360 -9.64 -8.33 29.90
CA ARG A 360 -9.44 -8.54 31.34
C ARG A 360 -9.50 -10.06 31.52
N PRO A 361 -8.63 -10.68 32.35
CA PRO A 361 -8.65 -12.13 32.52
C PRO A 361 -10.07 -12.58 32.87
N SER A 362 -10.80 -13.02 31.84
CA SER A 362 -12.14 -13.55 31.95
C SER A 362 -11.92 -14.97 32.46
N GLN A 363 -12.39 -15.21 33.67
CA GLN A 363 -12.60 -16.56 34.16
C GLN A 363 -13.31 -17.33 33.04
N LEU A 364 -12.77 -18.50 32.67
CA LEU A 364 -13.11 -19.28 31.49
C LEU A 364 -14.59 -19.73 31.39
N ASP A 365 -15.45 -19.31 32.31
CA ASP A 365 -16.84 -19.75 32.48
C ASP A 365 -17.81 -18.56 32.70
N LEU A 366 -17.66 -17.46 31.94
CA LEU A 366 -18.63 -16.37 31.97
C LEU A 366 -19.75 -16.63 30.96
N ASP A 367 -21.00 -16.72 31.45
CA ASP A 367 -22.22 -16.71 30.63
C ASP A 367 -22.22 -15.51 29.66
N ALA A 368 -22.80 -15.69 28.46
CA ALA A 368 -22.80 -14.69 27.37
C ALA A 368 -23.26 -13.28 27.82
N ASP A 369 -24.26 -13.21 28.70
CA ASP A 369 -24.78 -11.95 29.25
C ASP A 369 -23.78 -11.23 30.18
N ASN A 370 -22.93 -11.98 30.89
CA ASN A 370 -21.87 -11.42 31.75
C ASN A 370 -20.62 -11.00 30.95
N CYS A 371 -20.39 -11.61 29.78
CA CYS A 371 -19.33 -11.21 28.85
C CYS A 371 -19.57 -9.82 28.24
N LEU A 372 -20.83 -9.51 27.88
CA LEU A 372 -21.20 -8.22 27.30
C LEU A 372 -21.17 -7.05 28.28
N ALA A 373 -21.35 -7.33 29.57
CA ALA A 373 -21.24 -6.33 30.63
C ALA A 373 -19.79 -5.92 30.93
N SER A 374 -18.79 -6.77 30.63
CA SER A 374 -17.44 -6.68 31.20
C SER A 374 -16.34 -6.18 30.27
N ASP A 375 -16.49 -6.24 28.93
CA ASP A 375 -15.40 -5.94 27.99
C ASP A 375 -15.87 -5.29 26.65
N PRO A 376 -15.33 -4.13 26.25
CA PRO A 376 -15.56 -3.51 24.94
C PRO A 376 -15.33 -4.46 23.76
N ALA A 377 -14.37 -5.39 23.85
CA ALA A 377 -14.03 -6.29 22.77
C ALA A 377 -15.14 -7.28 22.41
N HIS A 378 -15.91 -7.73 23.40
CA HIS A 378 -17.05 -8.62 23.16
C HIS A 378 -18.20 -7.87 22.49
N ARG A 379 -18.48 -6.63 22.92
CA ARG A 379 -19.50 -5.78 22.28
C ARG A 379 -19.19 -5.50 20.81
N LEU A 380 -17.92 -5.37 20.45
CA LEU A 380 -17.55 -5.22 19.04
C LEU A 380 -17.93 -6.45 18.21
N PHE A 381 -17.70 -7.65 18.73
CA PHE A 381 -18.06 -8.88 18.00
C PHE A 381 -19.56 -9.05 17.84
N ASP A 382 -20.33 -8.64 18.84
CA ASP A 382 -21.78 -8.47 18.71
C ASP A 382 -22.16 -7.44 17.64
N GLU A 383 -21.48 -6.29 17.60
CA GLU A 383 -21.71 -5.32 16.55
C GLU A 383 -21.35 -5.90 15.17
N LEU A 384 -20.26 -6.67 15.05
CA LEU A 384 -19.86 -7.33 13.80
C LEU A 384 -20.85 -8.42 13.37
N SER A 385 -21.42 -9.21 14.29
CA SER A 385 -22.39 -10.25 13.96
C SER A 385 -23.69 -9.66 13.36
N MET A 386 -24.02 -8.40 13.67
CA MET A 386 -25.12 -7.68 13.03
C MET A 386 -24.94 -7.49 11.52
N ILE A 387 -23.71 -7.50 10.99
CA ILE A 387 -23.46 -7.55 9.53
C ILE A 387 -24.13 -8.79 8.94
N ALA A 388 -24.01 -9.94 9.60
CA ALA A 388 -24.60 -11.19 9.14
C ALA A 388 -26.12 -11.09 9.03
N MET A 389 -26.77 -10.49 10.04
CA MET A 389 -28.22 -10.29 10.06
C MET A 389 -28.70 -9.30 8.99
N GLN A 390 -27.88 -8.31 8.65
CA GLN A 390 -28.22 -7.22 7.72
C GLN A 390 -27.68 -7.42 6.31
N LYS A 391 -27.03 -8.56 6.04
CA LYS A 391 -26.30 -8.81 4.81
C LYS A 391 -27.15 -8.59 3.56
N GLU A 392 -28.34 -9.16 3.50
CA GLU A 392 -29.18 -9.11 2.31
C GLU A 392 -29.70 -7.70 2.01
N GLU A 393 -29.95 -6.89 3.03
CA GLU A 393 -30.51 -5.55 2.89
C GLU A 393 -29.43 -4.48 2.65
N HIS A 394 -28.31 -4.56 3.37
CA HIS A 394 -27.31 -3.49 3.43
C HIS A 394 -25.93 -3.88 2.87
N PHE A 395 -25.59 -5.16 2.82
CA PHE A 395 -24.27 -5.64 2.39
C PHE A 395 -24.34 -6.84 1.41
N PRO A 396 -25.19 -6.80 0.36
CA PRO A 396 -25.49 -7.99 -0.44
C PRO A 396 -24.26 -8.52 -1.20
N GLY A 397 -23.29 -7.64 -1.47
CA GLY A 397 -22.04 -7.98 -2.16
C GLY A 397 -20.95 -8.55 -1.26
N LEU A 398 -21.05 -8.40 0.07
CA LEU A 398 -19.94 -8.66 0.99
C LEU A 398 -19.64 -10.17 1.09
N ARG A 399 -18.38 -10.53 0.82
CA ARG A 399 -17.88 -11.91 0.82
C ARG A 399 -16.76 -12.14 1.80
N GLU A 400 -16.02 -11.09 2.15
CA GLU A 400 -14.83 -11.20 2.99
C GLU A 400 -14.75 -10.06 4.00
N LEU A 401 -14.47 -10.40 5.25
CA LEU A 401 -14.19 -9.47 6.33
C LEU A 401 -12.80 -9.79 6.88
N THR A 402 -11.84 -8.89 6.70
CA THR A 402 -10.49 -9.01 7.25
C THR A 402 -10.37 -8.15 8.51
N LEU A 403 -9.90 -8.74 9.60
CA LEU A 403 -9.69 -8.07 10.88
C LEU A 403 -8.19 -7.94 11.18
N LEU A 404 -7.65 -6.72 11.11
CA LEU A 404 -6.22 -6.44 11.29
C LEU A 404 -5.95 -5.83 12.68
N ALA A 405 -5.10 -6.48 13.49
CA ALA A 405 -4.69 -5.95 14.79
C ALA A 405 -3.79 -4.68 14.65
N ASP A 406 -3.76 -3.86 15.70
CA ASP A 406 -2.84 -2.70 15.77
C ASP A 406 -1.43 -3.15 16.19
N GLY A 407 -0.56 -3.38 15.21
CA GLY A 407 0.89 -3.53 15.43
C GLY A 407 1.28 -4.63 16.44
N GLU A 408 2.18 -4.29 17.37
CA GLU A 408 2.95 -5.25 18.20
C GLU A 408 2.15 -6.04 19.25
N LYS A 409 0.87 -5.71 19.48
CA LYS A 409 0.07 -6.36 20.53
C LYS A 409 -1.06 -7.20 19.94
N PRO A 410 -1.03 -8.54 20.12
CA PRO A 410 -2.07 -9.41 19.61
C PRO A 410 -3.42 -9.10 20.28
N PHE A 411 -4.47 -9.10 19.47
CA PHE A 411 -5.85 -9.08 19.92
C PHE A 411 -6.24 -10.50 20.35
N LEU A 412 -6.44 -10.72 21.66
CA LEU A 412 -6.71 -12.05 22.21
C LEU A 412 -8.09 -12.09 22.87
N VAL A 413 -9.16 -12.26 22.10
CA VAL A 413 -10.47 -12.62 22.70
C VAL A 413 -10.83 -14.02 22.24
N ARG A 414 -10.69 -14.99 23.14
CA ARG A 414 -11.11 -16.38 22.94
C ARG A 414 -12.20 -16.69 23.96
N CYS A 415 -13.45 -16.55 23.55
CA CYS A 415 -14.61 -16.98 24.30
C CYS A 415 -15.69 -17.51 23.33
N ASP A 416 -16.63 -18.27 23.85
CA ASP A 416 -17.70 -18.89 23.05
C ASP A 416 -18.54 -17.84 22.31
N HIS A 417 -18.71 -16.65 22.89
CA HIS A 417 -19.43 -15.54 22.28
C HIS A 417 -18.76 -15.02 21.00
N VAL A 418 -17.43 -14.88 21.00
CA VAL A 418 -16.68 -14.46 19.79
C VAL A 418 -16.72 -15.56 18.73
N VAL A 419 -16.59 -16.82 19.14
CA VAL A 419 -16.72 -17.97 18.22
C VAL A 419 -18.10 -17.98 17.57
N GLN A 420 -19.17 -17.74 18.34
CA GLN A 420 -20.54 -17.68 17.82
C GLN A 420 -20.70 -16.52 16.84
N SER A 421 -20.25 -15.32 17.19
CA SER A 421 -20.34 -14.12 16.34
C SER A 421 -19.62 -14.31 14.99
N LEU A 422 -18.46 -14.97 14.99
CA LEU A 422 -17.72 -15.31 13.78
C LEU A 422 -18.42 -16.40 12.97
N THR A 423 -18.99 -17.39 13.64
CA THR A 423 -19.77 -18.46 13.00
C THR A 423 -21.01 -17.89 12.31
N ASP A 424 -21.67 -16.90 12.92
CA ASP A 424 -22.83 -16.23 12.33
C ASP A 424 -22.45 -15.52 11.02
N LEU A 425 -21.30 -14.83 10.99
CA LEU A 425 -20.74 -14.23 9.76
C LEU A 425 -20.43 -15.28 8.68
N GLU A 426 -19.76 -16.38 9.05
CA GLU A 426 -19.45 -17.45 8.11
C GLU A 426 -20.71 -18.12 7.56
N SER A 427 -21.72 -18.35 8.42
CA SER A 427 -23.01 -18.94 8.04
C SER A 427 -23.79 -18.05 7.06
N SER A 428 -23.62 -16.72 7.15
CA SER A 428 -24.17 -15.78 6.19
C SER A 428 -23.40 -15.77 4.86
N GLY A 429 -22.30 -16.51 4.74
CA GLY A 429 -21.43 -16.56 3.56
C GLY A 429 -20.44 -15.40 3.49
N ILE A 430 -20.00 -14.86 4.63
CA ILE A 430 -18.90 -13.91 4.75
C ILE A 430 -17.70 -14.66 5.33
N HIS A 431 -16.63 -14.83 4.56
CA HIS A 431 -15.40 -15.41 5.06
C HIS A 431 -14.67 -14.40 5.95
N VAL A 432 -14.34 -14.80 7.18
CA VAL A 432 -13.60 -13.94 8.10
C VAL A 432 -12.12 -14.33 8.07
N VAL A 433 -11.28 -13.39 7.64
CA VAL A 433 -9.82 -13.53 7.67
C VAL A 433 -9.27 -12.84 8.91
N GLN A 434 -8.61 -13.60 9.76
CA GLN A 434 -7.93 -13.10 10.95
C GLN A 434 -6.42 -13.17 10.74
N SER A 435 -5.75 -12.02 10.68
CA SER A 435 -4.29 -11.96 10.59
C SER A 435 -3.71 -11.48 11.92
N ASP A 436 -2.74 -12.22 12.47
CA ASP A 436 -1.89 -11.83 13.60
C ASP A 436 -2.60 -11.57 14.94
N TRP A 437 -3.61 -12.38 15.28
CA TRP A 437 -4.27 -12.32 16.59
C TRP A 437 -3.54 -13.14 17.67
N CYS A 438 -2.58 -13.98 17.29
CA CYS A 438 -1.90 -14.90 18.21
C CYS A 438 -0.40 -14.92 17.90
N ARG A 439 0.43 -14.50 18.87
CA ARG A 439 1.75 -15.15 18.97
C ARG A 439 1.49 -16.63 19.18
N ARG A 440 2.17 -17.49 18.42
CA ARG A 440 2.16 -18.93 18.73
C ARG A 440 2.64 -19.09 20.17
N PRO A 441 2.05 -19.99 20.97
CA PRO A 441 2.39 -20.14 22.39
C PRO A 441 3.88 -20.44 22.66
N GLU A 442 4.64 -20.84 21.64
CA GLU A 442 6.09 -21.07 21.73
C GLU A 442 6.92 -19.78 21.85
N GLU A 443 6.38 -18.59 21.53
CA GLU A 443 7.12 -17.32 21.59
C GLU A 443 6.95 -16.54 22.90
N MET A 444 6.32 -17.13 23.93
CA MET A 444 6.18 -16.46 25.24
C MET A 444 7.30 -16.74 26.24
N TRP A 445 8.31 -17.54 25.91
CA TRP A 445 9.44 -17.79 26.82
C TRP A 445 10.73 -18.08 26.07
N ILE A 446 11.51 -17.04 25.75
CA ILE A 446 12.97 -16.93 26.00
C ILE A 446 13.30 -15.47 26.33
#